data_AF-K1TB39-F1
#
_entry.id   AF-K1TB39-F1
#
_cell.length_a   1.000
_cell.length_b   1.000
_cell.length_c   1.000
_cell.angle_alpha   90.00
_cell.angle_beta   90.00
_cell.angle_gamma   90.00
#
_symmetry.space_group_name_H-M   'P 1'
#
loop_
_entity.id
_entity.type
_entity.pdbx_description
1 polymer ?
#
loop_
_entity_poly.entity_id
_entity_poly.type
_entity_poly.pdbx_seq_one_letter_code
_entity_poly.pdbx_strand_id
1 'polypeptide(L)'
;MRRFAVTAAVALALCAGVSAQAASLVPLGRAVGIQMTTAGMLVADLAEVDTPGGKATPAKDAGLLPGDVICRIDGRNIASSADFLAAMDAAGDTMSVTVLRGGAEVTAT
;
A
#
# COMPACT_ATOMS: atom_id res chain seq x y z
N MET A 1 31.13 -46.15 24.34
CA MET A 1 30.14 -45.25 23.73
C MET A 1 30.20 -43.82 24.32
N ARG A 2 31.37 -43.19 24.40
CA ARG A 2 31.55 -41.87 25.10
C ARG A 2 32.31 -40.80 24.30
N ARG A 3 32.60 -41.03 23.01
CA ARG A 3 33.42 -40.12 22.18
C ARG A 3 32.67 -39.34 21.10
N PHE A 4 31.37 -39.57 20.92
CA PHE A 4 30.56 -38.90 19.88
C PHE A 4 29.74 -37.70 20.39
N ALA A 5 29.71 -37.45 21.70
CA ALA A 5 28.88 -36.38 22.27
C ALA A 5 29.53 -34.98 22.22
N VAL A 6 30.85 -34.89 21.96
CA VAL A 6 31.58 -33.62 22.03
C VAL A 6 31.49 -32.82 20.72
N THR A 7 31.32 -33.48 19.58
CA THR A 7 31.34 -32.82 18.26
C THR A 7 30.04 -32.10 17.92
N ALA A 8 28.90 -32.51 18.49
CA ALA A 8 27.60 -31.86 18.24
C ALA A 8 27.44 -30.50 18.94
N ALA A 9 28.22 -30.23 20.00
CA ALA A 9 28.15 -28.98 20.74
C ALA A 9 28.85 -27.80 20.04
N VAL A 10 29.79 -28.07 19.13
CA VAL A 10 30.59 -27.02 18.46
C VAL A 10 29.85 -26.42 17.25
N ALA A 11 28.98 -27.20 16.59
CA ALA A 11 28.23 -26.70 15.42
C ALA A 11 27.09 -25.73 15.80
N LEU A 12 26.52 -25.85 17.00
CA LEU A 12 25.46 -24.95 17.47
C LEU A 12 26.01 -23.58 17.92
N ALA A 13 27.32 -23.48 18.19
CA ALA A 13 27.98 -22.25 18.62
C ALA A 13 28.24 -21.26 17.47
N LEU A 14 28.13 -21.69 16.20
CA LEU A 14 28.43 -20.84 15.04
C LEU A 14 27.20 -20.10 14.48
N CYS A 15 25.98 -20.45 14.89
CA CYS A 15 24.76 -19.76 14.45
C CYS A 15 24.29 -18.65 15.40
N ALA A 16 24.92 -18.48 16.57
CA ALA A 16 24.53 -17.48 17.57
C ALA A 16 25.05 -16.05 17.27
N GLY A 17 25.82 -15.87 16.19
CA GLY A 17 26.58 -14.63 15.95
C GLY A 17 25.92 -13.58 15.05
N VAL A 18 24.79 -13.87 14.39
CA VAL A 18 24.13 -12.88 13.54
C VAL A 18 22.89 -12.36 14.25
N SER A 19 23.11 -11.58 15.31
CA SER A 19 22.06 -10.69 15.79
C SER A 19 21.76 -9.71 14.66
N ALA A 20 20.56 -9.78 14.08
CA ALA A 20 20.03 -8.73 13.22
C ALA A 20 19.89 -7.47 14.09
N GLN A 21 20.97 -6.68 14.14
CA GLN A 21 20.97 -5.42 14.86
C GLN A 21 20.08 -4.48 14.05
N ALA A 22 18.87 -4.23 14.55
CA ALA A 22 17.95 -3.28 13.94
C ALA A 22 18.63 -1.90 13.96
N ALA A 23 19.23 -1.51 12.83
CA ALA A 23 19.79 -0.18 12.67
C ALA A 23 18.64 0.81 12.77
N SER A 24 18.64 1.63 13.81
CA SER A 24 17.67 2.70 13.96
C SER A 24 17.98 3.79 12.93
N LEU A 25 17.00 4.11 12.08
CA LEU A 25 17.10 5.23 11.17
C LEU A 25 16.90 6.53 11.96
N VAL A 26 17.90 7.40 11.95
CA VAL A 26 17.82 8.73 12.55
C VAL A 26 17.82 9.75 11.41
N PRO A 27 16.72 10.51 11.19
CA PRO A 27 16.72 11.56 10.18
C PRO A 27 17.63 12.71 10.64
N LEU A 28 18.73 12.94 9.93
CA LEU A 28 19.67 14.01 10.21
C LEU A 28 19.49 15.14 9.18
N GLY A 29 18.52 16.03 9.43
CA GLY A 29 18.35 17.28 8.68
C GLY A 29 17.02 17.46 7.96
N ARG A 30 16.93 18.53 7.15
CA ARG A 30 15.82 18.77 6.22
C ARG A 30 16.15 18.10 4.89
N ALA A 31 15.18 17.43 4.30
CA ALA A 31 15.32 16.87 2.95
C ALA A 31 15.48 18.01 1.94
N VAL A 32 16.73 18.28 1.52
CA VAL A 32 17.03 19.20 0.42
C VAL A 32 17.16 18.35 -0.85
N GLY A 33 16.32 18.61 -1.84
CA GLY A 33 16.36 17.90 -3.13
C GLY A 33 15.55 16.61 -3.22
N ILE A 34 14.79 16.21 -2.19
CA ILE A 34 13.83 15.10 -2.27
C ILE A 34 12.42 15.68 -2.38
N GLN A 35 11.80 15.53 -3.54
CA GLN A 35 10.39 15.87 -3.75
C GLN A 35 9.51 14.69 -3.35
N MET A 36 8.79 14.85 -2.24
CA MET A 36 7.77 13.90 -1.83
C MET A 36 6.45 14.29 -2.50
N THR A 37 6.17 13.66 -3.64
CA THR A 37 4.91 13.83 -4.36
C THR A 37 4.22 12.48 -4.38
N THR A 38 3.11 12.32 -3.65
CA THR A 38 2.25 11.16 -3.87
C THR A 38 1.49 11.43 -5.16
N ALA A 39 1.65 10.57 -6.16
CA ALA A 39 0.94 10.66 -7.43
C ALA A 39 -0.53 10.22 -7.26
N GLY A 40 -1.27 10.88 -6.37
CA GLY A 40 -2.68 10.63 -6.12
C GLY A 40 -3.03 10.31 -4.67
N MET A 41 -4.16 9.60 -4.48
CA MET A 41 -4.69 9.23 -3.17
C MET A 41 -4.50 7.75 -2.86
N LEU A 42 -3.92 7.45 -1.70
CA LEU A 42 -3.74 6.08 -1.23
C LEU A 42 -5.06 5.48 -0.71
N VAL A 43 -5.42 4.31 -1.22
CA VAL A 43 -6.48 3.47 -0.67
C VAL A 43 -5.93 2.78 0.56
N ALA A 44 -6.31 3.27 1.75
CA ALA A 44 -5.86 2.68 3.01
C ALA A 44 -6.65 1.41 3.36
N ASP A 45 -7.97 1.46 3.18
CA ASP A 45 -8.89 0.35 3.45
C ASP A 45 -10.20 0.55 2.67
N LEU A 46 -11.03 -0.49 2.57
CA LEU A 46 -12.31 -0.47 1.87
C LEU A 46 -13.43 -0.93 2.81
N ALA A 47 -14.43 -0.06 2.98
CA ALA A 47 -15.57 -0.32 3.85
C ALA A 47 -16.77 -0.89 3.07
N GLU A 48 -17.59 -1.66 3.79
CA GLU A 48 -18.95 -2.00 3.37
C GLU A 48 -19.89 -0.82 3.63
N VAL A 49 -20.83 -0.59 2.70
CA VAL A 49 -21.80 0.52 2.77
C VAL A 49 -23.24 0.00 2.75
N ASP A 50 -24.14 0.73 3.39
CA ASP A 50 -25.58 0.48 3.33
C ASP A 50 -26.17 1.06 2.03
N THR A 51 -26.89 0.24 1.29
CA THR A 51 -27.64 0.64 0.09
C THR A 51 -29.12 0.27 0.24
N PRO A 52 -30.02 0.81 -0.59
CA PRO A 52 -31.43 0.38 -0.60
C PRO A 52 -31.62 -1.13 -0.86
N GLY A 53 -30.67 -1.78 -1.53
CA GLY A 53 -30.66 -3.22 -1.79
C GLY A 53 -29.98 -4.07 -0.71
N GLY A 54 -29.51 -3.45 0.38
CA GLY A 54 -28.73 -4.11 1.44
C GLY A 54 -27.28 -3.65 1.48
N LYS A 55 -26.43 -4.43 2.15
CA LYS A 55 -24.99 -4.17 2.27
C LYS A 55 -24.27 -4.40 0.95
N ALA A 56 -23.33 -3.52 0.59
CA ALA A 56 -22.53 -3.63 -0.63
C ALA A 56 -21.07 -3.19 -0.42
N THR A 57 -20.17 -3.62 -1.30
CA THR A 57 -18.75 -3.21 -1.30
C THR A 57 -18.31 -2.68 -2.67
N PRO A 58 -18.89 -1.57 -3.20
CA PRO A 58 -18.72 -1.16 -4.59
C PRO A 58 -17.26 -1.01 -5.02
N ALA A 59 -16.43 -0.40 -4.18
CA ALA A 59 -15.00 -0.21 -4.46
C ALA A 59 -14.25 -1.55 -4.58
N LYS A 60 -14.55 -2.51 -3.70
CA LYS A 60 -13.95 -3.85 -3.73
C LYS A 60 -14.46 -4.65 -4.92
N ASP A 61 -15.75 -4.54 -5.22
CA ASP A 61 -16.40 -5.24 -6.33
C ASP A 61 -15.89 -4.74 -7.69
N ALA A 62 -15.55 -3.44 -7.78
CA ALA A 62 -14.86 -2.82 -8.91
C ALA A 62 -13.37 -3.21 -9.02
N GLY A 63 -12.83 -3.93 -8.02
CA GLY A 63 -11.45 -4.45 -8.03
C GLY A 63 -10.39 -3.53 -7.43
N LEU A 64 -10.77 -2.47 -6.71
CA LEU A 64 -9.84 -1.68 -5.90
C LEU A 64 -9.33 -2.52 -4.72
N LEU A 65 -8.09 -2.26 -4.31
CA LEU A 65 -7.44 -2.94 -3.19
C LEU A 65 -6.75 -1.92 -2.27
N PRO A 66 -6.66 -2.20 -0.97
CA PRO A 66 -5.74 -1.48 -0.09
C PRO A 66 -4.30 -1.49 -0.65
N GLY A 67 -3.65 -0.33 -0.62
CA GLY A 67 -2.34 -0.11 -1.22
C GLY A 67 -2.35 0.45 -2.64
N ASP A 68 -3.51 0.50 -3.30
CA ASP A 68 -3.66 1.22 -4.56
C ASP A 68 -3.48 2.72 -4.36
N VAL A 69 -2.91 3.40 -5.36
CA VAL A 69 -2.90 4.87 -5.42
C VAL A 69 -3.82 5.33 -6.55
N ILE A 70 -4.92 6.00 -6.22
CA ILE A 70 -5.87 6.57 -7.17
C ILE A 70 -5.21 7.72 -7.92
N CYS A 71 -4.97 7.55 -9.21
CA CYS A 71 -4.32 8.54 -10.07
C CYS A 71 -5.31 9.27 -10.98
N ARG A 72 -6.39 8.59 -11.42
CA ARG A 72 -7.42 9.19 -12.27
C ARG A 72 -8.82 8.69 -11.95
N ILE A 73 -9.80 9.56 -12.18
CA ILE A 73 -11.23 9.23 -12.15
C ILE A 73 -11.87 9.80 -13.40
N ASP A 74 -12.50 8.95 -14.22
CA ASP A 74 -13.07 9.32 -15.53
C ASP A 74 -12.11 10.12 -16.41
N GLY A 75 -10.85 9.68 -16.43
CA GLY A 75 -9.77 10.31 -17.19
C GLY A 75 -9.22 11.61 -16.59
N ARG A 76 -9.80 12.14 -15.50
CA ARG A 76 -9.29 13.33 -14.81
C ARG A 76 -8.18 12.96 -13.83
N ASN A 77 -7.06 13.68 -13.86
CA ASN A 77 -5.96 13.48 -12.93
C ASN A 77 -6.35 13.88 -11.51
N ILE A 78 -6.04 13.00 -10.57
CA ILE A 78 -6.21 13.22 -9.13
C ILE A 78 -4.81 13.41 -8.53
N ALA A 79 -4.47 14.65 -8.19
CA ALA A 79 -3.20 14.98 -7.52
C ALA A 79 -3.42 15.49 -6.08
N SER A 80 -4.65 15.83 -5.74
CA SER A 80 -5.04 16.37 -4.44
C SER A 80 -6.41 15.84 -4.00
N SER A 81 -6.71 16.04 -2.71
CA SER A 81 -8.05 15.78 -2.18
C SER A 81 -9.11 16.67 -2.83
N ALA A 82 -8.77 17.90 -3.24
CA ALA A 82 -9.67 18.80 -3.94
C ALA A 82 -10.06 18.25 -5.32
N ASP A 83 -9.09 17.73 -6.08
CA ASP A 83 -9.36 17.10 -7.38
C ASP A 83 -10.28 15.88 -7.24
N PHE A 84 -10.03 15.07 -6.20
CA PHE A 84 -10.86 13.90 -5.92
C PHE A 84 -12.30 14.28 -5.59
N LEU A 85 -12.50 15.23 -4.69
CA LEU A 85 -13.85 15.69 -4.33
C LEU A 85 -14.58 16.25 -5.56
N ALA A 86 -13.89 17.06 -6.37
CA ALA A 86 -14.46 17.59 -7.61
C ALA A 86 -14.80 16.48 -8.63
N ALA A 87 -14.02 15.39 -8.69
CA ALA A 87 -14.33 14.23 -9.51
C ALA A 87 -15.55 13.46 -8.99
N MET A 88 -15.69 13.30 -7.68
CA MET A 88 -16.85 12.66 -7.06
C MET A 88 -18.13 13.47 -7.23
N ASP A 89 -18.07 14.79 -7.06
CA ASP A 89 -19.22 15.68 -7.25
C ASP A 89 -19.74 15.68 -8.70
N ALA A 90 -18.85 15.41 -9.65
CA ALA A 90 -19.17 15.33 -11.07
C ALA A 90 -19.51 13.91 -11.55
N ALA A 91 -19.31 12.89 -10.71
CA ALA A 91 -19.56 11.51 -11.08
C ALA A 91 -21.06 11.20 -11.13
N GLY A 92 -21.45 10.33 -12.05
CA GLY A 92 -22.81 9.80 -12.15
C GLY A 92 -22.96 8.52 -11.34
N ASP A 93 -23.86 7.64 -11.79
CA ASP A 93 -24.09 6.33 -11.16
C ASP A 93 -22.88 5.38 -11.30
N THR A 94 -22.05 5.59 -12.32
CA THR A 94 -20.85 4.79 -12.60
C THR A 94 -19.66 5.69 -12.90
N MET A 95 -18.47 5.19 -12.59
CA MET A 95 -17.20 5.88 -12.85
C MET A 95 -16.10 4.85 -13.09
N SER A 96 -15.10 5.26 -13.85
CA SER A 96 -13.85 4.52 -14.03
C SER A 96 -12.76 5.11 -13.14
N VAL A 97 -12.02 4.24 -12.45
CA VAL A 97 -10.94 4.65 -11.56
C VAL A 97 -9.64 4.02 -12.04
N THR A 98 -8.64 4.84 -12.38
CA THR A 98 -7.29 4.34 -12.66
C THR A 98 -6.43 4.46 -11.40
N VAL A 99 -5.83 3.34 -11.01
CA VAL A 99 -4.93 3.24 -9.87
C VAL A 99 -3.54 2.81 -10.28
N LEU A 100 -2.53 3.19 -9.50
CA LEU A 100 -1.19 2.62 -9.53
C LEU A 100 -1.11 1.49 -8.50
N ARG A 101 -0.84 0.26 -8.98
CA ARG A 101 -0.68 -0.95 -8.16
C ARG A 101 0.66 -1.61 -8.49
N GLY A 102 1.55 -1.70 -7.50
CA GLY A 102 2.88 -2.29 -7.71
C GLY A 102 3.71 -1.59 -8.81
N GLY A 103 3.46 -0.31 -9.07
CA GLY A 103 4.12 0.47 -10.11
C GLY A 103 3.49 0.37 -11.51
N ALA A 104 2.41 -0.39 -11.69
CA ALA A 104 1.65 -0.49 -12.94
C ALA A 104 0.28 0.18 -12.80
N GLU A 105 -0.20 0.81 -13.89
CA GLU A 105 -1.56 1.34 -13.93
C GLU A 105 -2.58 0.22 -14.16
N VAL A 106 -3.66 0.24 -13.37
CA VAL A 106 -4.80 -0.69 -13.45
C VAL A 106 -6.08 0.14 -13.44
N THR A 107 -7.06 -0.21 -14.25
CA THR A 107 -8.38 0.46 -14.26
C THR A 107 -9.43 -0.43 -13.63
N ALA A 108 -10.20 0.13 -12.70
CA ALA A 108 -11.35 -0.43 -12.02
C ALA A 108 -12.63 0.27 -12.51
N THR A 109 -13.73 -0.47 -12.66
CA THR A 109 -15.04 0.01 -13.14
C THR A 109 -16.17 -0.72 -12.46
#